data_AF-A0A973PST2-F1
#
_entry.id   AF-A0A973PST2-F1
#
_cell.length_a   1.000
_cell.length_b   1.000
_cell.length_c   1.000
_cell.angle_alpha   90.00
_cell.angle_beta   90.00
_cell.angle_gamma   90.00
#
_symmetry.space_group_name_H-M   'P 1'
#
loop_
_entity.id
_entity.type
_entity.pdbx_description
1 polymer ?
#
loop_
_entity_poly.entity_id
_entity_poly.type
_entity_poly.pdbx_seq_one_letter_code
_entity_poly.pdbx_strand_id
1 'polypeptide(L)'
;MNDGPLIVQSDKTLLLEVDHERADECRKAIAPFAELERAPEHVHTYRVTPLALWNARAAGHDAEQVIDALIGFSRYPVPHALLVDVAETMARYGRLKLEKDPVNGLVLTSTDRAVLEEVLRSKKIQPMLGERLGPDSVAVHPSDRGNVKQALLKLGWPAEDLAGYVDGEHHPIQLLEDGWALRRYQQEAADAFWNGGSGVVVLPCGAGKTIVGAAAMAHAQATTLILVTNTVSAHQWKTELIKRTSLTEDQIGEYSGTKKEIRPVTIATYQVMTTRRKGVYSHLELFDARDWGLIVYDEVHLLPA
;
A
#
# COMPACT_ATOMS: atom_id res chain seq x y z
N MET A 1 24.16 -23.75 -19.96
CA MET A 1 23.72 -23.34 -18.62
C MET A 1 23.91 -21.84 -18.56
N ASN A 2 22.90 -21.09 -18.14
CA ASN A 2 23.06 -19.65 -17.92
C ASN A 2 23.90 -19.47 -16.66
N ASP A 3 24.90 -18.59 -16.71
CA ASP A 3 25.65 -18.18 -15.53
C ASP A 3 24.88 -17.05 -14.81
N GLY A 4 23.77 -17.47 -14.21
CA GLY A 4 22.83 -16.59 -13.53
C GLY A 4 23.08 -16.55 -12.01
N PRO A 5 22.80 -15.42 -11.34
CA PRO A 5 22.91 -15.30 -9.88
C PRO A 5 21.75 -15.95 -9.12
N LEU A 6 20.69 -16.39 -9.81
CA LEU A 6 19.43 -16.80 -9.19
C LEU A 6 19.19 -18.31 -9.29
N ILE A 7 18.80 -18.94 -8.19
CA ILE A 7 18.26 -20.31 -8.20
C ILE A 7 16.76 -20.21 -7.94
N VAL A 8 15.96 -20.66 -8.90
CA VAL A 8 14.50 -20.61 -8.84
C VAL A 8 13.96 -21.98 -8.48
N GLN A 9 13.27 -22.08 -7.34
CA GLN A 9 12.73 -23.33 -6.83
C GLN A 9 11.23 -23.48 -7.17
N SER A 10 10.75 -24.72 -7.26
CA SER A 10 9.35 -25.02 -7.60
C SER A 10 8.35 -24.56 -6.53
N ASP A 11 8.81 -24.34 -5.30
CA ASP A 11 8.00 -23.86 -4.17
C ASP A 11 7.91 -22.33 -4.11
N LYS A 12 8.28 -21.64 -5.19
CA LYS A 12 8.29 -20.17 -5.32
C LYS A 12 9.39 -19.46 -4.51
N THR A 13 10.36 -20.20 -3.99
CA THR A 13 11.57 -19.64 -3.37
C THR A 13 12.58 -19.23 -4.44
N LEU A 14 13.18 -18.04 -4.27
CA LEU A 14 14.30 -17.57 -5.08
C LEU A 14 15.53 -17.40 -4.20
N LEU A 15 16.64 -18.02 -4.57
CA LEU A 15 17.92 -17.87 -3.87
C LEU A 15 18.86 -17.03 -4.74
N LEU A 16 19.21 -15.85 -4.25
CA LEU A 16 20.07 -14.91 -4.95
C LEU A 16 21.47 -14.94 -4.33
N GLU A 17 22.48 -15.34 -5.10
CA GLU A 17 23.88 -15.26 -4.71
C GLU A 17 24.36 -13.80 -4.77
N VAL A 18 24.80 -13.26 -3.63
CA VAL A 18 25.12 -11.83 -3.47
C VAL A 18 26.44 -11.46 -4.14
N ASP A 19 27.41 -12.38 -4.12
CA ASP A 19 28.78 -12.15 -4.62
C ASP A 19 28.87 -12.25 -6.16
N HIS A 20 27.78 -12.59 -6.85
CA HIS A 20 27.75 -12.70 -8.30
C HIS A 20 27.71 -11.32 -8.97
N GLU A 21 28.43 -11.12 -10.08
CA GLU A 21 28.56 -9.81 -10.74
C GLU A 21 27.21 -9.17 -11.14
N ARG A 22 26.24 -10.01 -11.50
CA ARG A 22 24.86 -9.61 -11.86
C ARG A 22 23.87 -9.56 -10.67
N ALA A 23 24.32 -9.70 -9.43
CA ALA A 23 23.43 -9.81 -8.27
C ALA A 23 22.56 -8.55 -8.07
N ASP A 24 23.13 -7.36 -8.22
CA ASP A 24 22.39 -6.10 -8.06
C ASP A 24 21.36 -5.87 -9.18
N GLU A 25 21.70 -6.27 -10.40
CA GLU A 25 20.77 -6.24 -11.55
C GLU A 25 19.60 -7.20 -11.31
N CYS A 26 19.91 -8.44 -10.90
CA CYS A 26 18.90 -9.44 -10.56
C CYS A 26 18.00 -8.97 -9.42
N ARG A 27 18.58 -8.36 -8.37
CA ARG A 27 17.83 -7.83 -7.22
C ARG A 27 16.81 -6.80 -7.66
N LYS A 28 17.20 -5.87 -8.54
CA LYS A 28 16.28 -4.86 -9.11
C LYS A 28 15.20 -5.50 -9.98
N ALA A 29 15.55 -6.52 -10.76
CA ALA A 29 14.62 -7.20 -11.65
C ALA A 29 13.53 -7.98 -10.90
N ILE A 30 13.87 -8.63 -9.78
CA ILE A 30 12.90 -9.42 -9.00
C ILE A 30 12.13 -8.60 -7.95
N ALA A 31 12.64 -7.43 -7.55
CA ALA A 31 12.04 -6.58 -6.52
C ALA A 31 10.55 -6.26 -6.72
N PRO A 32 10.03 -6.06 -7.95
CA PRO A 32 8.61 -5.76 -8.15
C PRO A 32 7.67 -6.92 -7.76
N PHE A 33 8.13 -8.17 -7.81
CA PHE A 33 7.26 -9.35 -7.70
C PHE A 33 7.72 -10.40 -6.69
N ALA A 34 8.83 -10.16 -5.98
CA ALA A 34 9.36 -11.08 -4.97
C ALA A 34 9.65 -10.35 -3.66
N GLU A 35 9.22 -10.94 -2.55
CA GLU A 35 9.41 -10.41 -1.20
C GLU A 35 10.68 -10.99 -0.57
N LEU A 36 11.49 -10.15 0.08
CA LEU A 36 12.69 -10.60 0.79
C LEU A 36 12.30 -11.31 2.09
N GLU A 37 12.63 -12.60 2.22
CA GLU A 37 12.44 -13.37 3.45
C GLU A 37 13.67 -13.31 4.37
N ARG A 38 14.89 -13.44 3.80
CA ARG A 38 16.16 -13.50 4.55
C ARG A 38 17.30 -12.89 3.75
N ALA A 39 18.20 -12.18 4.42
CA ALA A 39 19.40 -11.59 3.81
C ALA A 39 20.68 -11.87 4.63
N PRO A 40 21.15 -13.14 4.68
CA PRO A 40 22.47 -13.47 5.19
C PRO A 40 23.57 -13.09 4.19
N GLU A 41 24.83 -13.15 4.62
CA GLU A 41 26.00 -12.59 3.93
C GLU A 41 26.15 -13.00 2.45
N HIS A 42 25.93 -14.27 2.10
CA HIS A 42 26.24 -14.79 0.75
C HIS A 42 25.01 -15.07 -0.12
N VAL A 43 23.85 -15.40 0.47
CA VAL A 43 22.67 -15.84 -0.27
C VAL A 43 21.41 -15.22 0.30
N HIS A 44 20.79 -14.32 -0.44
CA HIS A 44 19.49 -13.78 -0.06
C HIS A 44 18.36 -14.71 -0.50
N THR A 45 17.34 -14.87 0.35
CA THR A 45 16.14 -15.66 0.07
C THR A 45 14.97 -14.73 -0.17
N TYR A 46 14.34 -14.85 -1.33
CA TYR A 46 13.10 -14.18 -1.69
C TYR A 46 11.98 -15.19 -1.92
N ARG A 47 10.74 -14.72 -1.85
CA ARG A 47 9.53 -15.51 -2.13
C ARG A 47 8.66 -14.81 -3.13
N VAL A 48 8.22 -15.53 -4.16
CA VAL A 48 7.15 -15.07 -5.03
C VAL A 48 5.80 -15.39 -4.36
N THR A 49 5.04 -14.36 -4.04
CA THR A 49 3.69 -14.47 -3.44
C THR A 49 2.63 -14.03 -4.45
N PRO A 50 1.38 -14.54 -4.36
CA PRO A 50 0.30 -14.03 -5.20
C PRO A 50 0.09 -12.52 -5.06
N LEU A 51 0.22 -11.99 -3.84
CA LEU A 51 0.10 -10.56 -3.57
C LEU A 51 1.18 -9.75 -4.27
N ALA A 52 2.45 -10.18 -4.20
CA ALA A 52 3.54 -9.51 -4.88
C ALA A 52 3.35 -9.52 -6.41
N LEU A 53 2.89 -10.63 -6.99
CA LEU A 53 2.57 -10.71 -8.42
C LEU A 53 1.44 -9.77 -8.84
N TRP A 54 0.38 -9.68 -8.03
CA TRP A 54 -0.73 -8.74 -8.29
C TRP A 54 -0.32 -7.29 -8.12
N ASN A 55 0.52 -6.98 -7.14
CA ASN A 55 1.08 -5.64 -6.96
C ASN A 55 1.99 -5.26 -8.14
N ALA A 56 2.82 -6.19 -8.62
CA ALA A 56 3.62 -5.99 -9.83
C ALA A 56 2.71 -5.68 -11.03
N ARG A 57 1.61 -6.42 -11.17
CA ARG A 57 0.64 -6.18 -12.25
C ARG A 57 -0.04 -4.82 -12.16
N ALA A 58 -0.42 -4.40 -10.96
CA ALA A 58 -0.98 -3.08 -10.67
C ALA A 58 0.03 -1.95 -11.00
N ALA A 59 1.32 -2.19 -10.76
CA ALA A 59 2.41 -1.28 -11.08
C ALA A 59 2.81 -1.27 -12.58
N GLY A 60 2.10 -2.03 -13.42
CA GLY A 60 2.31 -2.04 -14.87
C GLY A 60 3.24 -3.14 -15.38
N HIS A 61 3.71 -4.05 -14.53
CA HIS A 61 4.49 -5.21 -14.98
C HIS A 61 3.59 -6.32 -15.51
N ASP A 62 3.91 -6.87 -16.67
CA ASP A 62 3.19 -8.04 -17.20
C ASP A 62 3.87 -9.36 -16.82
N ALA A 63 3.18 -10.48 -17.10
CA ALA A 63 3.70 -11.80 -16.76
C ALA A 63 4.94 -12.18 -17.58
N GLU A 64 5.06 -11.66 -18.81
CA GLU A 64 6.19 -11.93 -19.70
C GLU A 64 7.47 -11.35 -19.10
N GLN A 65 7.44 -10.09 -18.66
CA GLN A 65 8.55 -9.44 -17.96
C GLN A 65 9.01 -10.20 -16.72
N VAL A 66 8.06 -10.70 -15.90
CA VAL A 66 8.36 -11.48 -14.70
C VAL A 66 9.02 -12.81 -15.07
N ILE A 67 8.46 -13.51 -16.06
CA ILE A 67 8.97 -14.79 -16.55
C ILE A 67 10.38 -14.61 -17.15
N ASP A 68 10.58 -13.56 -17.94
CA ASP A 68 11.86 -13.23 -18.56
C ASP A 68 12.92 -12.90 -17.51
N ALA A 69 12.57 -12.19 -16.44
CA ALA A 69 13.46 -11.96 -15.32
C ALA A 69 13.87 -13.29 -14.64
N LEU A 70 12.90 -14.18 -14.37
CA LEU A 70 13.20 -15.47 -13.77
C LEU A 70 14.11 -16.32 -14.67
N ILE A 71 13.83 -16.41 -15.97
CA ILE A 71 14.62 -17.20 -16.92
C ILE A 71 16.00 -16.57 -17.17
N GLY A 72 16.06 -15.26 -17.35
CA GLY A 72 17.27 -14.52 -17.71
C GLY A 72 18.32 -14.44 -16.61
N PHE A 73 17.90 -14.51 -15.35
CA PHE A 73 18.79 -14.54 -14.19
C PHE A 73 18.97 -15.93 -13.58
N SER A 74 18.20 -16.95 -13.98
CA SER A 74 18.34 -18.27 -13.36
C SER A 74 19.58 -19.03 -13.85
N ARG A 75 20.33 -19.59 -12.89
CA ARG A 75 21.43 -20.53 -13.12
C ARG A 75 20.95 -21.86 -13.71
N TYR A 76 19.80 -22.32 -13.24
CA TYR A 76 19.21 -23.60 -13.61
C TYR A 76 17.93 -23.38 -14.40
N PRO A 77 17.47 -24.36 -15.20
CA PRO A 77 16.17 -24.27 -15.84
C PRO A 77 15.05 -24.00 -14.82
N VAL A 78 14.27 -22.95 -15.07
CA VAL A 78 13.13 -22.60 -14.21
C VAL A 78 12.04 -23.67 -14.34
N PRO A 79 11.46 -24.17 -13.24
CA PRO A 79 10.39 -25.15 -13.31
C PRO A 79 9.19 -24.64 -14.12
N HIS A 80 8.77 -25.38 -15.14
CA HIS A 80 7.68 -24.95 -16.03
C HIS A 80 6.37 -24.70 -15.27
N ALA A 81 6.06 -25.53 -14.27
CA ALA A 81 4.88 -25.35 -13.42
C ALA A 81 4.85 -23.99 -12.71
N LEU A 82 6.01 -23.45 -12.32
CA LEU A 82 6.11 -22.12 -11.72
C LEU A 82 5.79 -21.02 -12.74
N LEU A 83 6.28 -21.14 -13.96
CA LEU A 83 6.03 -20.16 -15.03
C LEU A 83 4.53 -20.08 -15.36
N VAL A 84 3.87 -21.24 -15.44
CA VAL A 84 2.41 -21.31 -15.65
C VAL A 84 1.66 -20.68 -14.47
N ASP A 85 2.03 -21.03 -13.23
CA ASP A 85 1.40 -20.47 -12.03
C ASP A 85 1.56 -18.94 -11.94
N VAL A 86 2.73 -18.39 -12.29
CA VAL A 86 2.96 -16.94 -12.37
C VAL A 86 2.02 -16.27 -13.37
N ALA A 87 1.95 -16.81 -14.60
CA ALA A 87 1.10 -16.26 -15.65
C ALA A 87 -0.39 -16.32 -15.27
N GLU A 88 -0.86 -17.47 -14.77
CA GLU A 88 -2.24 -17.66 -14.34
C GLU A 88 -2.60 -16.76 -13.16
N THR A 89 -1.69 -16.61 -12.19
CA THR A 89 -1.91 -15.75 -11.02
C THR A 89 -2.03 -14.29 -11.44
N MET A 90 -1.11 -13.78 -12.24
CA MET A 90 -1.14 -12.39 -12.71
C MET A 90 -2.36 -12.10 -13.60
N ALA A 91 -2.82 -13.07 -14.39
CA ALA A 91 -4.01 -12.95 -15.23
C ALA A 91 -5.34 -12.85 -14.46
N ARG A 92 -5.33 -13.01 -13.13
CA ARG A 92 -6.52 -12.78 -12.28
C ARG A 92 -6.73 -11.31 -11.96
N TYR A 93 -5.66 -10.51 -11.96
CA TYR A 93 -5.76 -9.08 -11.69
C TYR A 93 -6.49 -8.36 -12.82
N GLY A 94 -7.34 -7.40 -12.47
CA GLY A 94 -8.14 -6.61 -13.43
C GLY A 94 -9.41 -7.29 -13.94
N ARG A 95 -9.66 -8.58 -13.60
CA ARG A 95 -10.95 -9.24 -13.90
C ARG A 95 -12.10 -8.72 -13.06
N LEU A 96 -11.79 -8.16 -11.89
CA LEU A 96 -12.70 -7.46 -11.02
C LEU A 96 -12.19 -6.03 -10.86
N LYS A 97 -13.10 -5.06 -10.97
CA LYS A 97 -12.80 -3.65 -10.80
C LYS A 97 -13.78 -3.03 -9.82
N LEU A 98 -13.26 -2.24 -8.89
CA LEU A 98 -14.08 -1.39 -8.03
C LEU A 98 -14.07 0.00 -8.61
N GLU A 99 -15.24 0.51 -8.99
CA GLU A 99 -15.40 1.79 -9.67
C GLU A 99 -16.41 2.65 -8.93
N LYS A 100 -16.25 3.97 -9.05
CA LYS A 100 -17.23 4.94 -8.55
C LYS A 100 -18.20 5.27 -9.67
N ASP A 101 -19.40 4.72 -9.59
CA ASP A 101 -20.51 5.01 -10.48
C ASP A 101 -21.25 6.29 -10.02
N PRO A 102 -21.59 7.22 -10.94
CA PRO A 102 -22.27 8.46 -10.60
C PRO A 102 -23.66 8.29 -9.95
N VAL A 103 -24.35 7.17 -10.22
CA VAL A 103 -25.72 6.93 -9.76
C VAL A 103 -25.75 5.95 -8.60
N ASN A 104 -24.95 4.88 -8.69
CA ASN A 104 -25.00 3.73 -7.79
C ASN A 104 -23.90 3.76 -6.71
N GLY A 105 -23.00 4.76 -6.74
CA GLY A 105 -21.92 4.88 -5.77
C GLY A 105 -20.80 3.88 -6.05
N LEU A 106 -20.45 3.02 -5.10
CA LEU A 106 -19.37 2.05 -5.29
C LEU A 106 -19.90 0.79 -5.98
N VAL A 107 -19.28 0.40 -7.09
CA VAL A 107 -19.71 -0.76 -7.90
C VAL A 107 -18.54 -1.70 -8.13
N LEU A 108 -18.79 -3.00 -7.98
CA LEU A 108 -17.87 -4.04 -8.42
C LEU A 108 -18.31 -4.50 -9.81
N THR A 109 -17.45 -4.27 -10.81
CA THR A 109 -17.63 -4.71 -12.20
C THR A 109 -16.68 -5.87 -12.51
N SER A 110 -17.06 -6.72 -13.46
CA SER A 110 -16.21 -7.83 -13.91
C SER A 110 -16.17 -7.95 -15.43
N THR A 111 -15.02 -8.31 -15.97
CA THR A 111 -14.89 -8.73 -17.38
C THR A 111 -15.13 -10.23 -17.56
N ASP A 112 -15.33 -10.97 -16.47
CA ASP A 112 -15.49 -12.42 -16.45
C ASP A 112 -16.69 -12.79 -15.57
N ARG A 113 -17.82 -13.05 -16.22
CA ARG A 113 -19.07 -13.35 -15.52
C ARG A 113 -18.97 -14.56 -14.60
N ALA A 114 -18.15 -15.56 -14.93
CA ALA A 114 -18.00 -16.73 -14.08
C ALA A 114 -17.32 -16.36 -12.75
N VAL A 115 -16.32 -15.49 -12.81
CA VAL A 115 -15.63 -14.95 -11.63
C VAL A 115 -16.60 -14.14 -10.77
N LEU A 116 -17.41 -13.27 -11.39
CA LEU A 116 -18.41 -12.51 -10.63
C LEU A 116 -19.42 -13.43 -9.93
N GLU A 117 -19.95 -14.45 -10.61
CA GLU A 117 -20.89 -15.40 -10.00
C GLU A 117 -20.26 -16.18 -8.83
N GLU A 118 -18.97 -16.53 -8.92
CA GLU A 118 -18.23 -17.14 -7.81
C GLU A 118 -18.15 -16.18 -6.60
N VAL A 119 -17.79 -14.92 -6.85
CA VAL A 119 -17.72 -13.86 -5.83
C VAL A 119 -19.07 -13.65 -5.15
N LEU A 120 -20.16 -13.56 -5.91
CA LEU A 120 -21.52 -13.35 -5.40
C LEU A 120 -22.02 -14.51 -4.52
N ARG A 121 -21.48 -15.72 -4.69
CA ARG A 121 -21.80 -16.90 -3.86
C ARG A 121 -21.02 -16.96 -2.57
N SER A 122 -19.95 -16.16 -2.43
CA SER A 122 -19.13 -16.14 -1.23
C SER A 122 -19.89 -15.53 -0.06
N LYS A 123 -20.21 -16.35 0.95
CA LYS A 123 -20.87 -15.91 2.19
C LYS A 123 -20.11 -14.81 2.95
N LYS A 124 -18.80 -14.69 2.73
CA LYS A 124 -17.97 -13.64 3.34
C LYS A 124 -18.15 -12.29 2.65
N ILE A 125 -18.46 -12.28 1.36
CA ILE A 125 -18.57 -11.07 0.54
C ILE A 125 -20.01 -10.57 0.47
N GLN A 126 -20.99 -11.47 0.45
CA GLN A 126 -22.42 -11.12 0.40
C GLN A 126 -22.86 -9.97 1.32
N PRO A 127 -22.41 -9.88 2.60
CA PRO A 127 -22.82 -8.78 3.47
C PRO A 127 -22.33 -7.39 3.03
N MET A 128 -21.32 -7.33 2.16
CA MET A 128 -20.69 -6.11 1.66
C MET A 128 -21.31 -5.65 0.34
N LEU A 129 -22.18 -6.48 -0.26
CA LEU A 129 -22.77 -6.25 -1.57
C LEU A 129 -24.21 -5.71 -1.44
N GLY A 130 -24.55 -4.82 -2.35
CA GLY A 130 -25.91 -4.30 -2.53
C GLY A 130 -26.65 -4.98 -3.67
N GLU A 131 -27.52 -4.23 -4.34
CA GLU A 131 -28.32 -4.72 -5.46
C GLU A 131 -27.45 -5.10 -6.67
N ARG A 132 -27.90 -6.13 -7.39
CA ARG A 132 -27.29 -6.51 -8.67
C ARG A 132 -27.72 -5.50 -9.73
N LEU A 133 -26.75 -4.79 -10.30
CA LEU A 133 -26.98 -3.71 -11.28
C LEU A 133 -27.03 -4.24 -12.72
N GLY A 134 -26.47 -5.43 -12.97
CA GLY A 134 -26.44 -6.03 -14.29
C GLY A 134 -25.86 -7.45 -14.30
N PRO A 135 -25.64 -8.02 -15.50
CA PRO A 135 -25.02 -9.33 -15.64
C PRO A 135 -23.59 -9.36 -15.06
N ASP A 136 -22.87 -8.25 -15.20
CA ASP A 136 -21.43 -8.14 -14.92
C ASP A 136 -21.11 -7.08 -13.84
N SER A 137 -22.12 -6.61 -13.10
CA SER A 137 -21.95 -5.57 -12.08
C SER A 137 -22.88 -5.73 -10.88
N VAL A 138 -22.36 -5.37 -9.70
CA VAL A 138 -23.07 -5.39 -8.43
C VAL A 138 -22.67 -4.18 -7.58
N ALA A 139 -23.64 -3.57 -6.88
CA ALA A 139 -23.35 -2.50 -5.95
C ALA A 139 -22.53 -3.04 -4.76
N VAL A 140 -21.69 -2.19 -4.18
CA VAL A 140 -20.91 -2.47 -2.97
C VAL A 140 -21.17 -1.36 -1.97
N HIS A 141 -21.31 -1.71 -0.69
CA HIS A 141 -21.42 -0.71 0.36
C HIS A 141 -20.12 0.12 0.43
N PRO A 142 -20.17 1.48 0.34
CA PRO A 142 -18.96 2.31 0.33
C PRO A 142 -18.07 2.11 1.56
N SER A 143 -18.67 1.87 2.73
CA SER A 143 -17.97 1.56 3.98
C SER A 143 -17.18 0.24 3.94
N ASP A 144 -17.52 -0.66 3.03
CA ASP A 144 -16.92 -2.00 2.92
C ASP A 144 -15.89 -2.10 1.81
N ARG A 145 -15.51 -1.01 1.13
CA ARG A 145 -14.48 -1.03 0.07
C ARG A 145 -13.20 -1.75 0.49
N GLY A 146 -12.68 -1.48 1.70
CA GLY A 146 -11.50 -2.16 2.23
C GLY A 146 -11.77 -3.63 2.54
N ASN A 147 -12.90 -3.92 3.18
CA ASN A 147 -13.28 -5.28 3.57
C ASN A 147 -13.49 -6.18 2.34
N VAL A 148 -14.16 -5.67 1.30
CA VAL A 148 -14.43 -6.40 0.06
C VAL A 148 -13.12 -6.71 -0.66
N LYS A 149 -12.18 -5.76 -0.73
CA LYS A 149 -10.85 -5.98 -1.30
C LYS A 149 -10.09 -7.09 -0.57
N GLN A 150 -10.09 -7.06 0.77
CA GLN A 150 -9.44 -8.11 1.55
C GLN A 150 -10.11 -9.48 1.35
N ALA A 151 -11.44 -9.53 1.31
CA ALA A 151 -12.19 -10.77 1.10
C ALA A 151 -11.96 -11.34 -0.30
N LEU A 152 -11.91 -10.49 -1.32
CA LEU A 152 -11.59 -10.81 -2.71
C LEU A 152 -10.17 -11.33 -2.87
N LEU A 153 -9.19 -10.69 -2.23
CA LEU A 153 -7.79 -11.15 -2.19
C LEU A 153 -7.68 -12.54 -1.55
N LYS A 154 -8.39 -12.79 -0.44
CA LYS A 154 -8.44 -14.11 0.22
C LYS A 154 -9.16 -15.17 -0.63
N LEU A 155 -10.08 -14.77 -1.50
CA LEU A 155 -10.76 -15.65 -2.45
C LEU A 155 -9.89 -15.93 -3.69
N GLY A 156 -8.80 -15.19 -3.89
CA GLY A 156 -7.89 -15.36 -5.02
C GLY A 156 -8.26 -14.53 -6.26
N TRP A 157 -9.14 -13.54 -6.10
CA TRP A 157 -9.62 -12.64 -7.15
C TRP A 157 -9.40 -11.18 -6.74
N PRO A 158 -8.17 -10.65 -6.84
CA PRO A 158 -7.90 -9.26 -6.44
C PRO A 158 -8.69 -8.28 -7.32
N ALA A 159 -9.35 -7.30 -6.69
CA ALA A 159 -9.97 -6.21 -7.43
C ALA A 159 -8.95 -5.09 -7.70
N GLU A 160 -8.93 -4.62 -8.94
CA GLU A 160 -8.34 -3.33 -9.30
C GLU A 160 -9.24 -2.22 -8.76
N ASP A 161 -8.67 -1.26 -8.04
CA ASP A 161 -9.44 -0.26 -7.32
C ASP A 161 -9.35 1.10 -8.01
N LEU A 162 -10.37 1.41 -8.80
CA LEU A 162 -10.49 2.59 -9.66
C LEU A 162 -11.51 3.60 -9.12
N ALA A 163 -12.11 3.35 -7.95
CA ALA A 163 -13.10 4.25 -7.36
C ALA A 163 -12.51 5.60 -6.90
N GLY A 164 -11.20 5.80 -7.05
CA GLY A 164 -10.48 7.02 -6.72
C GLY A 164 -10.40 7.28 -5.22
N TYR A 165 -9.84 8.43 -4.85
CA TYR A 165 -9.92 8.97 -3.50
C TYR A 165 -10.94 10.12 -3.48
N VAL A 166 -11.44 10.45 -2.31
CA VAL A 166 -12.14 11.72 -2.12
C VAL A 166 -11.06 12.78 -2.01
N ASP A 167 -11.15 13.84 -2.80
CA ASP A 167 -10.23 14.97 -2.65
C ASP A 167 -10.40 15.54 -1.24
N GLY A 168 -9.32 15.55 -0.48
CA GLY A 168 -9.35 16.13 0.85
C GLY A 168 -9.42 17.66 0.82
N GLU A 169 -9.78 18.24 1.95
CA GLU A 169 -9.75 19.69 2.15
C GLU A 169 -8.34 20.21 1.86
N HIS A 170 -8.23 21.15 0.91
CA HIS A 170 -6.97 21.77 0.53
C HIS A 170 -6.34 22.52 1.72
N HIS A 171 -5.06 22.27 1.95
CA HIS A 171 -4.28 22.92 2.99
C HIS A 171 -2.84 23.13 2.50
N PRO A 172 -2.39 24.38 2.26
CA PRO A 172 -1.05 24.64 1.76
C PRO A 172 0.04 24.22 2.76
N ILE A 173 0.97 23.36 2.33
CA ILE A 173 2.09 22.88 3.14
C ILE A 173 3.36 22.87 2.27
N GLN A 174 4.30 23.78 2.47
CA GLN A 174 5.55 23.76 1.70
C GLN A 174 6.65 23.08 2.51
N LEU A 175 7.50 22.29 1.86
CA LEU A 175 8.73 21.82 2.47
C LEU A 175 9.77 22.95 2.45
N LEU A 176 10.34 23.26 3.60
CA LEU A 176 11.34 24.33 3.76
C LEU A 176 12.75 23.73 3.71
N GLU A 177 13.38 23.81 2.54
CA GLU A 177 14.74 23.32 2.27
C GLU A 177 15.81 24.40 2.53
N ASP A 178 15.76 25.06 3.69
CA ASP A 178 16.75 26.06 4.09
C ASP A 178 17.97 25.41 4.76
N GLY A 179 19.10 25.39 4.05
CA GLY A 179 20.36 24.79 4.52
C GLY A 179 20.36 23.25 4.55
N TRP A 180 19.35 22.60 3.98
CA TRP A 180 19.27 21.16 3.77
C TRP A 180 18.36 20.86 2.58
N ALA A 181 18.51 19.67 1.98
CA ALA A 181 17.63 19.20 0.92
C ALA A 181 17.28 17.73 1.14
N LEU A 182 16.16 17.29 0.57
CA LEU A 182 15.82 15.87 0.52
C LEU A 182 16.94 15.08 -0.16
N ARG A 183 17.26 13.92 0.40
CA ARG A 183 18.15 12.97 -0.26
C ARG A 183 17.42 12.35 -1.44
N ARG A 184 18.15 11.96 -2.49
CA ARG A 184 17.58 11.38 -3.70
C ARG A 184 16.57 10.24 -3.43
N TYR A 185 16.93 9.29 -2.56
CA TYR A 185 16.04 8.17 -2.21
C TYR A 185 14.78 8.61 -1.45
N GLN A 186 14.82 9.76 -0.76
CA GLN A 186 13.67 10.32 -0.05
C GLN A 186 12.71 11.00 -1.03
N GLN A 187 13.25 11.71 -2.01
CA GLN A 187 12.48 12.31 -3.11
C GLN A 187 11.80 11.21 -3.92
N GLU A 188 12.56 10.21 -4.39
CA GLU A 188 12.04 9.08 -5.15
C GLU A 188 10.94 8.33 -4.39
N ALA A 189 11.09 8.14 -3.06
CA ALA A 189 10.08 7.51 -2.23
C ALA A 189 8.79 8.35 -2.09
N ALA A 190 8.92 9.67 -1.91
CA ALA A 190 7.77 10.57 -1.81
C ALA A 190 7.01 10.68 -3.14
N ASP A 191 7.74 10.83 -4.26
CA ASP A 191 7.17 10.91 -5.60
C ASP A 191 6.46 9.61 -5.99
N ALA A 192 7.09 8.45 -5.73
CA ALA A 192 6.50 7.16 -6.01
C ALA A 192 5.21 6.93 -5.20
N PHE A 193 5.22 7.32 -3.91
CA PHE A 193 4.03 7.23 -3.07
C PHE A 193 2.89 8.11 -3.60
N TRP A 194 3.19 9.37 -3.94
CA TRP A 194 2.17 10.31 -4.43
C TRP A 194 1.57 9.87 -5.77
N ASN A 195 2.41 9.48 -6.73
CA ASN A 195 1.96 8.98 -8.02
C ASN A 195 1.16 7.68 -7.90
N GLY A 196 1.45 6.85 -6.90
CA GLY A 196 0.70 5.61 -6.61
C GLY A 196 -0.63 5.84 -5.89
N GLY A 197 -0.89 7.03 -5.35
CA GLY A 197 -2.09 7.39 -4.59
C GLY A 197 -2.17 6.79 -3.18
N SER A 198 -1.75 5.54 -2.99
CA SER A 198 -1.51 4.94 -1.67
C SER A 198 -0.43 3.87 -1.74
N GLY A 199 0.23 3.60 -0.61
CA GLY A 199 1.26 2.58 -0.55
C GLY A 199 1.96 2.51 0.80
N VAL A 200 2.99 1.67 0.88
CA VAL A 200 3.85 1.55 2.07
C VAL A 200 5.27 1.90 1.67
N VAL A 201 5.85 2.90 2.36
CA VAL A 201 7.25 3.29 2.19
C VAL A 201 8.07 2.66 3.31
N VAL A 202 8.99 1.75 2.96
CA VAL A 202 9.85 1.06 3.92
C VAL A 202 11.24 1.68 3.92
N LEU A 203 11.64 2.27 5.05
CA LEU A 203 12.96 2.86 5.24
C LEU A 203 13.55 2.41 6.59
N PRO A 204 14.87 2.19 6.68
CA PRO A 204 15.51 1.82 7.94
C PRO A 204 15.45 2.97 8.95
N CYS A 205 15.62 2.64 10.23
CA CYS A 205 15.67 3.63 11.30
C CYS A 205 16.75 4.70 11.00
N GLY A 206 16.41 5.97 11.22
CA GLY A 206 17.33 7.09 10.95
C GLY A 206 17.46 7.51 9.48
N ALA A 207 16.83 6.81 8.53
CA ALA A 207 16.85 7.20 7.11
C ALA A 207 15.93 8.40 6.77
N GLY A 208 15.18 8.91 7.75
CA GLY A 208 14.30 10.07 7.59
C GLY A 208 12.88 9.73 7.15
N LYS A 209 12.24 8.71 7.76
CA LYS A 209 10.82 8.37 7.52
C LYS A 209 9.88 9.58 7.67
N THR A 210 10.07 10.34 8.74
CA THR A 210 9.32 11.58 9.00
C THR A 210 9.50 12.63 7.90
N ILE A 211 10.72 12.75 7.37
CA ILE A 211 11.02 13.69 6.27
C ILE A 211 10.29 13.28 4.98
N VAL A 212 10.25 11.98 4.66
CA VAL A 212 9.49 11.49 3.51
C VAL A 212 7.99 11.73 3.71
N GLY A 213 7.46 11.55 4.92
CA GLY A 213 6.08 11.89 5.23
C GLY A 213 5.79 13.40 5.06
N ALA A 214 6.70 14.27 5.52
CA ALA A 214 6.57 15.71 5.32
C ALA A 214 6.63 16.10 3.83
N ALA A 215 7.48 15.44 3.03
CA ALA A 215 7.51 15.61 1.58
C ALA A 215 6.18 15.17 0.95
N ALA A 216 5.64 14.00 1.33
CA ALA A 216 4.33 13.53 0.87
C ALA A 216 3.20 14.50 1.22
N MET A 217 3.21 15.09 2.41
CA MET A 217 2.28 16.16 2.80
C MET A 217 2.40 17.40 1.89
N ALA A 218 3.63 17.77 1.52
CA ALA A 218 3.89 18.87 0.61
C ALA A 218 3.46 18.56 -0.83
N HIS A 219 3.51 17.30 -1.29
CA HIS A 219 2.89 16.94 -2.57
C HIS A 219 1.35 17.00 -2.50
N ALA A 220 0.78 16.54 -1.38
CA ALA A 220 -0.66 16.46 -1.21
C ALA A 220 -1.36 17.83 -1.10
N GLN A 221 -0.72 18.84 -0.49
CA GLN A 221 -1.31 20.16 -0.23
C GLN A 221 -2.72 20.05 0.39
N ALA A 222 -2.90 19.14 1.35
CA ALA A 222 -4.21 18.83 1.91
C ALA A 222 -4.12 18.59 3.43
N THR A 223 -5.27 18.68 4.09
CA THR A 223 -5.37 18.31 5.50
C THR A 223 -4.86 16.88 5.70
N THR A 224 -4.08 16.67 6.76
CA THR A 224 -3.36 15.42 6.99
C THR A 224 -3.63 14.87 8.38
N LEU A 225 -3.99 13.59 8.46
CA LEU A 225 -4.06 12.82 9.69
C LEU A 225 -2.82 11.93 9.81
N ILE A 226 -2.04 12.10 10.88
CA ILE A 226 -0.85 11.30 11.15
C ILE A 226 -1.12 10.41 12.34
N LEU A 227 -1.00 9.10 12.15
CA LEU A 227 -1.26 8.09 13.17
C LEU A 227 0.06 7.53 13.68
N VAL A 228 0.28 7.67 14.98
CA VAL A 228 1.54 7.28 15.64
C VAL A 228 1.30 6.33 16.81
N THR A 229 2.36 5.68 17.26
CA THR A 229 2.27 4.67 18.33
C THR A 229 2.02 5.27 19.71
N ASN A 230 2.59 6.44 20.00
CA ASN A 230 2.52 7.05 21.32
C ASN A 230 2.70 8.59 21.24
N THR A 231 2.51 9.27 22.37
CA THR A 231 2.61 10.73 22.47
C THR A 231 4.03 11.27 22.26
N VAL A 232 5.07 10.49 22.55
CA VAL A 232 6.46 10.90 22.27
C VAL A 232 6.69 10.99 20.76
N SER A 233 6.24 9.99 20.00
CA SER A 233 6.25 10.03 18.54
C SER A 233 5.41 11.19 18.01
N ALA A 234 4.27 11.49 18.63
CA ALA A 234 3.45 12.63 18.23
C ALA A 234 4.20 13.97 18.37
N HIS A 235 4.91 14.17 19.49
CA HIS A 235 5.71 15.37 19.71
C HIS A 235 6.93 15.44 18.76
N GLN A 236 7.56 14.31 18.45
CA GLN A 236 8.64 14.24 17.46
C GLN A 236 8.16 14.66 16.08
N TRP A 237 7.02 14.11 15.63
CA TRP A 237 6.37 14.51 14.39
C TRP A 237 6.05 16.00 14.36
N LYS A 238 5.40 16.52 15.41
CA LYS A 238 5.09 17.95 15.51
C LYS A 238 6.34 18.82 15.39
N THR A 239 7.40 18.46 16.10
CA THR A 239 8.67 19.21 16.10
C THR A 239 9.31 19.23 14.71
N GLU A 240 9.35 18.07 14.04
CA GLU A 240 9.95 17.99 12.71
C GLU A 240 9.10 18.71 11.66
N LEU A 241 7.76 18.64 11.74
CA LEU A 241 6.88 19.37 10.83
C LEU A 241 7.07 20.89 10.95
N ILE A 242 7.10 21.44 12.16
CA ILE A 242 7.35 22.89 12.38
C ILE A 242 8.72 23.28 11.83
N LYS A 243 9.73 22.43 12.00
CA LYS A 243 11.09 22.71 11.56
C LYS A 243 11.28 22.63 10.05
N ARG A 244 10.55 21.73 9.38
CA ARG A 244 10.81 21.34 7.99
C ARG A 244 9.75 21.78 7.01
N THR A 245 8.64 22.33 7.47
CA THR A 245 7.53 22.75 6.61
C THR A 245 7.09 24.18 6.93
N SER A 246 6.25 24.76 6.08
CA SER A 246 5.62 26.07 6.30
C SER A 246 4.53 26.06 7.38
N LEU A 247 4.30 24.93 8.05
CA LEU A 247 3.27 24.80 9.07
C LEU A 247 3.62 25.57 10.34
N THR A 248 2.62 26.22 10.92
CA THR A 248 2.70 26.86 12.22
C THR A 248 2.18 25.96 13.34
N GLU A 249 2.52 26.27 14.60
CA GLU A 249 2.09 25.45 15.74
C GLU A 249 0.58 25.33 15.90
N ASP A 250 -0.18 26.36 15.51
CA ASP A 250 -1.65 26.41 15.60
C ASP A 250 -2.34 25.60 14.50
N GLN A 251 -1.62 25.24 13.42
CA GLN A 251 -2.11 24.37 12.36
C GLN A 251 -1.96 22.88 12.71
N ILE A 252 -1.20 22.56 13.77
CA ILE A 252 -0.91 21.17 14.17
C ILE A 252 -1.60 20.82 15.50
N GLY A 253 -2.60 19.95 15.41
CA GLY A 253 -3.36 19.40 16.53
C GLY A 253 -2.77 18.08 17.03
N GLU A 254 -3.06 17.76 18.30
CA GLU A 254 -2.75 16.47 18.89
C GLU A 254 -4.04 15.82 19.40
N TYR A 255 -4.26 14.57 18.97
CA TYR A 255 -5.40 13.77 19.37
C TYR A 255 -4.92 12.50 20.11
N SER A 256 -4.72 12.63 21.41
CA SER A 256 -4.25 11.61 22.33
C SER A 256 -5.26 11.37 23.47
N GLY A 257 -4.96 10.44 24.38
CA GLY A 257 -5.82 10.18 25.55
C GLY A 257 -5.95 11.41 26.48
N THR A 258 -4.95 12.29 26.46
CA THR A 258 -4.87 13.49 27.29
C THR A 258 -5.29 14.78 26.59
N LYS A 259 -5.24 14.81 25.25
CA LYS A 259 -5.42 16.02 24.46
C LYS A 259 -6.27 15.73 23.23
N LYS A 260 -7.27 16.57 22.94
CA LYS A 260 -8.23 16.37 21.85
C LYS A 260 -8.34 17.61 20.98
N GLU A 261 -7.28 17.90 20.25
CA GLU A 261 -7.23 19.05 19.35
C GLU A 261 -7.21 18.56 17.90
N ILE A 262 -8.25 18.92 17.17
CA ILE A 262 -8.35 18.66 15.72
C ILE A 262 -8.02 19.96 14.99
N ARG A 263 -7.05 19.87 14.08
CA ARG A 263 -6.52 20.97 13.25
C ARG A 263 -6.29 20.45 11.81
N PRO A 264 -6.00 21.33 10.82
CA PRO A 264 -5.71 20.90 9.45
C PRO A 264 -4.64 19.81 9.33
N VAL A 265 -3.64 19.83 10.21
CA VAL A 265 -2.75 18.68 10.44
C VAL A 265 -3.01 18.16 11.84
N THR A 266 -3.41 16.90 11.98
CA THR A 266 -3.68 16.30 13.29
C THR A 266 -2.83 15.06 13.48
N ILE A 267 -2.14 14.97 14.62
CA ILE A 267 -1.34 13.81 14.99
C ILE A 267 -2.08 13.05 16.09
N ALA A 268 -2.47 11.81 15.83
CA ALA A 268 -3.25 10.99 16.73
C ALA A 268 -2.53 9.71 17.12
N THR A 269 -2.74 9.24 18.35
CA THR A 269 -2.16 7.95 18.78
C THR A 269 -3.09 6.78 18.46
N TYR A 270 -2.54 5.64 18.05
CA TYR A 270 -3.32 4.44 17.74
C TYR A 270 -4.23 3.98 18.89
N GLN A 271 -3.80 4.17 20.15
CA GLN A 271 -4.59 3.79 21.33
C GLN A 271 -5.94 4.51 21.41
N VAL A 272 -6.01 5.77 20.95
CA VAL A 272 -7.28 6.51 20.94
C VAL A 272 -8.23 5.96 19.88
N MET A 273 -7.70 5.35 18.81
CA MET A 273 -8.48 4.69 17.78
C MET A 273 -9.08 3.36 18.26
N THR A 274 -8.39 2.62 19.13
CA THR A 274 -8.84 1.30 19.61
C THR A 274 -9.70 1.35 20.87
N THR A 275 -9.79 2.52 21.52
CA THR A 275 -10.59 2.71 22.74
C THR A 275 -12.09 2.61 22.43
N ARG A 276 -12.79 1.69 23.11
CA ARG A 276 -14.24 1.52 23.01
C ARG A 276 -14.95 2.36 24.08
N ARG A 277 -15.93 3.18 23.69
CA ARG A 277 -16.87 3.81 24.64
C ARG A 277 -18.31 3.43 24.25
N LYS A 278 -19.04 2.79 25.17
CA LYS A 278 -20.45 2.39 24.99
C LYS A 278 -20.72 1.54 23.71
N GLY A 279 -19.80 0.66 23.34
CA GLY A 279 -19.98 -0.24 22.19
C GLY A 279 -19.75 0.39 20.81
N VAL A 280 -19.48 1.70 20.74
CA VAL A 280 -19.05 2.41 19.54
C VAL A 280 -17.56 2.68 19.69
N TYR A 281 -16.73 2.37 18.69
CA TYR A 281 -15.34 2.82 18.78
C TYR A 281 -15.32 4.34 18.61
N SER A 282 -14.49 5.06 19.37
CA SER A 282 -14.33 6.52 19.20
C SER A 282 -13.62 6.92 17.89
N HIS A 283 -13.32 5.93 17.05
CA HIS A 283 -12.63 6.03 15.76
C HIS A 283 -13.28 6.99 14.75
N LEU A 284 -14.57 6.81 14.44
CA LEU A 284 -15.27 7.50 13.35
C LEU A 284 -15.24 9.02 13.52
N GLU A 285 -15.39 9.52 14.75
CA GLU A 285 -15.40 10.97 14.99
C GLU A 285 -14.14 11.68 14.48
N LEU A 286 -12.96 11.04 14.53
CA LEU A 286 -11.72 11.65 14.04
C LEU A 286 -11.57 11.54 12.52
N PHE A 287 -11.93 10.39 11.94
CA PHE A 287 -11.87 10.19 10.49
C PHE A 287 -12.94 11.02 9.76
N ASP A 288 -14.09 11.25 10.41
CA ASP A 288 -15.19 12.07 9.90
C ASP A 288 -15.08 13.54 10.31
N ALA A 289 -14.07 13.91 11.12
CA ALA A 289 -13.92 15.29 11.61
C ALA A 289 -13.57 16.28 10.50
N ARG A 290 -12.86 15.80 9.46
CA ARG A 290 -12.39 16.56 8.31
C ARG A 290 -12.26 15.64 7.10
N ASP A 291 -12.34 16.23 5.92
CA ASP A 291 -12.02 15.55 4.67
C ASP A 291 -10.49 15.43 4.55
N TRP A 292 -9.91 14.45 5.23
CA TRP A 292 -8.47 14.21 5.22
C TRP A 292 -8.00 13.85 3.81
N GLY A 293 -7.10 14.65 3.24
CA GLY A 293 -6.51 14.38 1.92
C GLY A 293 -5.31 13.44 1.97
N LEU A 294 -4.71 13.29 3.15
CA LEU A 294 -3.62 12.34 3.38
C LEU A 294 -3.74 11.72 4.78
N ILE A 295 -3.54 10.41 4.85
CA ILE A 295 -3.42 9.69 6.12
C ILE A 295 -2.07 8.99 6.16
N VAL A 296 -1.23 9.36 7.12
CA VAL A 296 0.10 8.78 7.33
C VAL A 296 0.05 7.85 8.52
N TYR A 297 0.38 6.58 8.31
CA TYR A 297 0.55 5.61 9.37
C TYR A 297 2.04 5.44 9.66
N ASP A 298 2.47 5.83 10.86
CA ASP A 298 3.86 5.63 11.30
C ASP A 298 4.02 4.28 12.01
N GLU A 299 5.15 3.63 11.78
CA GLU A 299 5.49 2.29 12.27
C GLU A 299 4.36 1.25 12.12
N VAL A 300 3.81 1.12 10.91
CA VAL A 300 2.70 0.21 10.56
C VAL A 300 2.91 -1.25 10.98
N HIS A 301 4.16 -1.70 11.09
CA HIS A 301 4.49 -3.05 11.52
C HIS A 301 4.12 -3.33 13.00
N LEU A 302 3.83 -2.29 13.77
CA LEU A 302 3.35 -2.38 15.15
C LEU A 302 1.81 -2.40 15.25
N LEU A 303 1.10 -2.33 14.12
CA LEU A 303 -0.35 -2.42 14.11
C LEU A 303 -0.79 -3.85 14.43
N PRO A 304 -1.68 -4.05 15.42
CA PRO A 304 -2.29 -5.34 15.64
C PRO A 304 -3.15 -5.74 14.43
N ALA A 305 -3.13 -7.03 14.09
CA ALA A 305 -3.90 -7.64 13.01
C ALA A 305 -5.41 -7.65 13.28
#